data_AF-A0A8C1KQ63-F1
#
_entry.id   AF-A0A8C1KQ63-F1
#
_cell.length_a   1.000
_cell.length_b   1.000
_cell.length_c   1.000
_cell.angle_alpha   90.00
_cell.angle_beta   90.00
_cell.angle_gamma   90.00
#
_symmetry.space_group_name_H-M   'P 1'
#
loop_
_entity.id
_entity.type
_entity.pdbx_description
1 polymer ?
#
loop_
_entity_poly.entity_id
_entity_poly.type
_entity_poly.pdbx_seq_one_letter_code
_entity_poly.pdbx_strand_id
1 'polypeptide(L)'
;MAEVGKGVNAGKLASNVQKRITRAQEKVLQKLGKADETKDTAFEEEVAKFNKQLIDGSKLQKDFKAYLAAVKTMHECSKRLHDCLAEMYDPEWFGKEEVDSIAEDTDLLWQDFHQNLVDNALISMDTYLAQFPDIKARIAKRERKLVDFDSARHHFASIQKSKKKDEVKISKAEEDLGRAQKVFEEINYELQEELPTLWDSRVGLYVNTFQSVAGLELKFHKDMGKLNQNLSDIMTKLDEQRLANEEAANHNLSESGSDAPKSPAKSPESRERPPVSQSPRPASSQEMKQDNIINLSEDEGVAEINISTQPQNETPTVTNGSSDAELPPSVLYKVKAVHDYGATDSDELDLKAGDIVLVLPFASPDEQDDGWLMGVKESHWLQNKNLLATGVFPENFTQKL
;
A
#
# COMPACT_ATOMS: atom_id res chain seq x y z
N MET A 1 -25.64 -41.03 20.52
CA MET A 1 -26.41 -39.77 20.49
C MET A 1 -25.84 -38.96 19.34
N ALA A 2 -26.61 -38.79 18.27
CA ALA A 2 -26.22 -37.99 17.11
C ALA A 2 -26.84 -36.60 17.27
N GLU A 3 -26.00 -35.56 17.25
CA GLU A 3 -26.48 -34.18 17.20
C GLU A 3 -27.01 -33.87 15.80
N VAL A 4 -28.24 -33.38 15.75
CA VAL A 4 -28.94 -32.90 14.56
C VAL A 4 -28.43 -31.49 14.27
N GLY A 5 -27.76 -31.32 13.14
CA GLY A 5 -27.31 -30.03 12.62
C GLY A 5 -28.49 -29.09 12.36
N LYS A 6 -28.33 -27.82 12.78
CA LYS A 6 -29.25 -26.72 12.52
C LYS A 6 -29.47 -26.56 11.01
N GLY A 7 -30.68 -26.86 10.56
CA GLY A 7 -31.12 -26.63 9.19
C GLY A 7 -31.22 -25.14 8.88
N VAL A 8 -30.68 -24.78 7.70
CA VAL A 8 -30.81 -23.46 7.07
C VAL A 8 -32.30 -23.14 6.88
N ASN A 9 -32.72 -21.96 7.32
CA ASN A 9 -34.13 -21.59 7.39
C ASN A 9 -34.62 -21.11 6.01
N ALA A 10 -35.07 -22.04 5.16
CA ALA A 10 -35.48 -21.82 3.76
C ALA A 10 -36.41 -20.61 3.51
N GLY A 11 -37.18 -20.18 4.52
CA GLY A 11 -38.03 -18.99 4.45
C GLY A 11 -37.26 -17.65 4.39
N LYS A 12 -36.09 -17.55 5.03
CA LYS A 12 -35.25 -16.34 4.97
C LYS A 12 -34.52 -16.23 3.63
N LEU A 13 -34.04 -17.35 3.10
CA LEU A 13 -33.45 -17.46 1.77
C LEU A 13 -34.44 -16.99 0.68
N ALA A 14 -35.69 -17.49 0.71
CA ALA A 14 -36.72 -17.09 -0.25
C ALA A 14 -37.05 -15.59 -0.16
N SER A 15 -37.11 -15.02 1.06
CA SER A 15 -37.35 -13.59 1.29
C SER A 15 -36.23 -12.72 0.72
N ASN A 16 -34.97 -13.11 0.92
CA ASN A 16 -33.81 -12.35 0.44
C ASN A 16 -33.67 -12.41 -1.08
N VAL A 17 -33.91 -13.58 -1.68
CA VAL A 17 -33.97 -13.75 -3.14
C VAL A 17 -35.09 -12.89 -3.73
N GLN A 18 -36.27 -12.86 -3.11
CA GLN A 18 -37.37 -12.00 -3.56
C GLN A 18 -36.99 -10.52 -3.53
N LYS A 19 -36.34 -10.04 -2.46
CA LYS A 19 -35.86 -8.65 -2.38
C LYS A 19 -34.84 -8.32 -3.47
N ARG A 20 -33.93 -9.24 -3.80
CA ARG A 20 -32.95 -9.04 -4.89
C ARG A 20 -33.62 -8.94 -6.26
N ILE A 21 -34.62 -9.79 -6.54
CA ILE A 21 -35.41 -9.72 -7.77
C ILE A 21 -36.15 -8.38 -7.87
N THR A 22 -36.76 -7.93 -6.77
CA THR A 22 -37.45 -6.64 -6.72
C THR A 22 -36.50 -5.46 -6.94
N ARG A 23 -35.30 -5.48 -6.32
CA ARG A 23 -34.27 -4.45 -6.54
C ARG A 23 -33.79 -4.40 -7.99
N ALA A 24 -33.53 -5.56 -8.60
CA ALA A 24 -33.15 -5.63 -10.00
C ALA A 24 -34.26 -5.11 -10.92
N GLN A 25 -35.52 -5.44 -10.63
CA GLN A 25 -36.67 -4.95 -11.36
C GLN A 25 -36.81 -3.42 -11.26
N GLU A 26 -36.64 -2.84 -10.07
CA GLU A 26 -36.70 -1.39 -9.85
C GLU A 26 -35.58 -0.65 -10.59
N LYS A 27 -34.32 -1.10 -10.48
CA LYS A 27 -33.18 -0.52 -11.23
C LYS A 27 -33.44 -0.53 -12.74
N VAL A 28 -34.07 -1.58 -13.28
CA VAL A 28 -34.44 -1.66 -14.70
C VAL A 28 -35.56 -0.68 -15.04
N LEU A 29 -36.57 -0.53 -14.18
CA LEU A 29 -37.67 0.43 -14.38
C LEU A 29 -37.18 1.88 -14.35
N GLN A 30 -36.26 2.21 -13.45
CA GLN A 30 -35.60 3.52 -13.38
C GLN A 30 -34.80 3.80 -14.66
N LYS A 31 -33.96 2.87 -15.10
CA LYS A 31 -33.19 2.99 -16.37
C LYS A 31 -34.07 3.15 -17.62
N LEU A 32 -35.29 2.60 -17.60
CA LEU A 32 -36.26 2.73 -18.69
C LEU A 32 -37.14 3.98 -18.57
N GLY A 33 -36.94 4.84 -17.56
CA GLY A 33 -37.76 6.03 -17.30
C GLY A 33 -39.20 5.71 -16.88
N LYS A 34 -39.45 4.49 -16.40
CA LYS A 34 -40.78 3.99 -15.98
C LYS A 34 -41.02 4.07 -14.48
N ALA A 35 -39.98 4.37 -13.70
CA ALA A 35 -40.04 4.67 -12.27
C ALA A 35 -39.14 5.88 -11.96
N ASP A 36 -39.57 6.74 -11.03
CA ASP A 36 -38.77 7.88 -10.58
C ASP A 36 -37.65 7.41 -9.64
N GLU A 37 -36.41 7.73 -10.00
CA GLU A 37 -35.22 7.49 -9.19
C GLU A 37 -35.00 8.66 -8.23
N THR A 38 -34.81 8.36 -6.94
CA THR A 38 -34.39 9.38 -5.97
C THR A 38 -32.91 9.68 -6.18
N LYS A 39 -32.58 10.86 -6.70
CA LYS A 39 -31.19 11.34 -6.85
C LYS A 39 -30.75 12.11 -5.62
N ASP A 40 -29.61 11.74 -5.06
CA ASP A 40 -28.99 12.39 -3.91
C ASP A 40 -27.58 12.86 -4.27
N THR A 41 -27.53 13.96 -5.03
CA THR A 41 -26.27 14.51 -5.57
C THR A 41 -25.31 14.91 -4.46
N ALA A 42 -25.82 15.37 -3.31
CA ALA A 42 -24.97 15.72 -2.17
C ALA A 42 -24.29 14.48 -1.57
N PHE A 43 -25.01 13.36 -1.44
CA PHE A 43 -24.41 12.11 -0.98
C PHE A 43 -23.44 11.52 -2.01
N GLU A 44 -23.75 11.61 -3.31
CA GLU A 44 -22.85 11.19 -4.39
C GLU A 44 -21.50 11.92 -4.34
N GLU A 45 -21.49 13.23 -4.03
CA GLU A 45 -20.27 14.01 -3.84
C GLU A 45 -19.44 13.50 -2.63
N GLU A 46 -20.09 13.16 -1.52
CA GLU A 46 -19.41 12.60 -0.35
C GLU A 46 -18.83 11.20 -0.63
N VAL A 47 -19.54 10.36 -1.39
CA VAL A 47 -19.03 9.06 -1.85
C VAL A 47 -17.83 9.23 -2.79
N ALA A 48 -17.84 10.24 -3.66
CA ALA A 48 -16.71 10.54 -4.52
C ALA A 48 -15.46 10.95 -3.71
N LYS A 49 -15.64 11.79 -2.68
CA LYS A 49 -14.58 12.15 -1.72
C LYS A 49 -14.05 10.92 -0.97
N PHE A 50 -14.94 10.08 -0.44
CA PHE A 50 -14.59 8.82 0.23
C PHE A 50 -13.72 7.92 -0.65
N ASN A 51 -14.14 7.68 -1.90
CA ASN A 51 -13.40 6.84 -2.84
C ASN A 51 -12.03 7.43 -3.18
N LYS A 52 -11.96 8.75 -3.41
CA LYS A 52 -10.69 9.45 -3.63
C LYS A 52 -9.75 9.28 -2.44
N GLN A 53 -10.26 9.47 -1.23
CA GLN A 53 -9.50 9.36 0.01
C GLN A 53 -8.97 7.95 0.24
N LEU A 54 -9.77 6.91 -0.05
CA LEU A 54 -9.35 5.51 0.01
C LEU A 54 -8.21 5.21 -0.97
N ILE A 55 -8.33 5.71 -2.21
CA ILE A 55 -7.30 5.54 -3.25
C ILE A 55 -6.00 6.23 -2.83
N ASP A 56 -6.08 7.50 -2.43
CA ASP A 56 -4.92 8.30 -2.04
C ASP A 56 -4.22 7.70 -0.80
N GLY A 57 -4.98 7.29 0.22
CA GLY A 57 -4.45 6.63 1.42
C GLY A 57 -3.83 5.27 1.14
N SER A 58 -4.46 4.44 0.30
CA SER A 58 -3.91 3.13 -0.10
C SER A 58 -2.61 3.27 -0.89
N LYS A 59 -2.54 4.28 -1.78
CA LYS A 59 -1.31 4.61 -2.51
C LYS A 59 -0.21 5.03 -1.55
N LEU A 60 -0.49 5.93 -0.60
CA LEU A 60 0.47 6.37 0.41
C LEU A 60 1.02 5.20 1.22
N GLN A 61 0.15 4.31 1.71
CA GLN A 61 0.56 3.13 2.47
C GLN A 61 1.47 2.21 1.64
N LYS A 62 1.12 1.97 0.37
CA LYS A 62 1.95 1.17 -0.55
C LYS A 62 3.33 1.79 -0.74
N ASP A 63 3.38 3.09 -1.02
CA ASP A 63 4.64 3.81 -1.24
C ASP A 63 5.48 3.84 0.05
N PHE A 64 4.85 3.97 1.23
CA PHE A 64 5.54 3.93 2.51
C PHE A 64 6.11 2.53 2.86
N LYS A 65 5.38 1.45 2.54
CA LYS A 65 5.89 0.08 2.68
C LYS A 65 7.09 -0.17 1.75
N ALA A 66 7.07 0.39 0.54
CA ALA A 66 8.21 0.33 -0.37
C ALA A 66 9.42 1.11 0.19
N TYR A 67 9.19 2.28 0.79
CA TYR A 67 10.24 3.04 1.49
C TYR A 67 10.87 2.24 2.64
N LEU A 68 10.07 1.60 3.50
CA LEU A 68 10.57 0.72 4.56
C LEU A 68 11.41 -0.45 4.04
N ALA A 69 11.00 -1.06 2.92
CA ALA A 69 11.77 -2.12 2.27
C ALA A 69 13.12 -1.60 1.73
N ALA A 70 13.15 -0.38 1.19
CA ALA A 70 14.39 0.27 0.75
C ALA A 70 15.32 0.57 1.93
N VAL A 71 14.78 1.04 3.07
CA VAL A 71 15.55 1.24 4.32
C VAL A 71 16.20 -0.06 4.78
N LYS A 72 15.46 -1.18 4.81
CA LYS A 72 16.02 -2.51 5.12
C LYS A 72 17.13 -2.93 4.16
N THR A 73 16.91 -2.74 2.86
CA THR A 73 17.91 -3.07 1.84
C THR A 73 19.19 -2.25 2.04
N MET A 74 19.04 -0.96 2.35
CA MET A 74 20.18 -0.09 2.63
C MET A 74 20.93 -0.49 3.89
N HIS A 75 20.21 -0.84 4.95
CA HIS A 75 20.77 -1.41 6.17
C HIS A 75 21.60 -2.66 5.89
N GLU A 76 21.06 -3.65 5.18
CA GLU A 76 21.77 -4.89 4.84
C GLU A 76 23.03 -4.65 3.98
N CYS A 77 22.98 -3.69 3.07
CA CYS A 77 24.15 -3.30 2.26
C CYS A 77 25.19 -2.57 3.11
N SER A 78 24.76 -1.65 3.98
CA SER A 78 25.62 -0.92 4.90
C SER A 78 26.33 -1.87 5.88
N LYS A 79 25.59 -2.85 6.43
CA LYS A 79 26.15 -3.88 7.31
C LYS A 79 27.23 -4.70 6.62
N ARG A 80 26.93 -5.26 5.43
CA ARG A 80 27.92 -6.01 4.63
C ARG A 80 29.19 -5.21 4.33
N LEU A 81 29.06 -3.90 4.11
CA LEU A 81 30.22 -3.04 3.88
C LEU A 81 31.08 -2.86 5.13
N HIS A 82 30.45 -2.67 6.29
CA HIS A 82 31.16 -2.56 7.57
C HIS A 82 31.78 -3.90 7.99
N ASP A 83 31.09 -5.01 7.79
CA ASP A 83 31.61 -6.36 8.07
C ASP A 83 32.87 -6.63 7.24
N CYS A 84 32.84 -6.29 5.94
CA CYS A 84 34.01 -6.40 5.06
C CYS A 84 35.21 -5.58 5.57
N LEU A 85 34.95 -4.33 6.00
CA LEU A 85 36.00 -3.49 6.57
C LEU A 85 36.57 -4.11 7.86
N ALA A 86 35.70 -4.55 8.78
CA ALA A 86 36.10 -5.13 10.06
C ALA A 86 36.91 -6.43 9.90
N GLU A 87 36.55 -7.27 8.92
CA GLU A 87 37.29 -8.49 8.56
C GLU A 87 38.68 -8.21 8.00
N MET A 88 38.82 -7.14 7.19
CA MET A 88 40.09 -6.75 6.58
C MET A 88 40.99 -5.93 7.52
N TYR A 89 40.46 -5.46 8.66
CA TYR A 89 41.18 -4.59 9.57
C TYR A 89 42.07 -5.40 10.51
N ASP A 90 43.40 -5.22 10.41
CA ASP A 90 44.33 -5.99 11.25
C ASP A 90 44.17 -5.61 12.74
N PRO A 91 44.31 -6.58 13.67
CA PRO A 91 44.16 -6.32 15.11
C PRO A 91 45.14 -5.30 15.69
N GLU A 92 46.34 -5.17 15.11
CA GLU A 92 47.37 -4.20 15.53
C GLU A 92 47.18 -2.78 14.95
N TRP A 93 46.25 -2.60 14.03
CA TRP A 93 45.99 -1.29 13.44
C TRP A 93 45.28 -0.38 14.43
N PHE A 94 45.62 0.91 14.37
CA PHE A 94 45.00 1.94 15.18
C PHE A 94 43.48 1.90 15.01
N GLY A 95 42.74 1.91 16.13
CA GLY A 95 41.29 2.07 16.10
C GLY A 95 40.49 0.79 15.83
N LYS A 96 41.08 -0.41 15.93
CA LYS A 96 40.37 -1.67 15.64
C LYS A 96 39.07 -1.84 16.45
N GLU A 97 39.15 -1.67 17.77
CA GLU A 97 37.99 -1.81 18.67
C GLU A 97 36.91 -0.75 18.34
N GLU A 98 37.33 0.46 17.99
CA GLU A 98 36.44 1.54 17.59
C GLU A 98 35.76 1.29 16.23
N VAL A 99 36.46 0.67 15.26
CA VAL A 99 35.85 0.25 13.98
C VAL A 99 34.77 -0.79 14.21
N ASP A 100 35.03 -1.78 15.06
CA ASP A 100 34.04 -2.80 15.42
C ASP A 100 32.83 -2.17 16.12
N SER A 101 33.07 -1.27 17.09
CA SER A 101 32.01 -0.53 17.76
C SER A 101 31.18 0.31 16.79
N ILE A 102 31.80 0.97 15.81
CA ILE A 102 31.06 1.75 14.79
C ILE A 102 30.18 0.83 13.94
N ALA A 103 30.64 -0.37 13.59
CA ALA A 103 29.85 -1.33 12.83
C ALA A 103 28.61 -1.77 13.63
N GLU A 104 28.79 -2.10 14.92
CA GLU A 104 27.70 -2.48 15.83
C GLU A 104 26.70 -1.33 16.05
N ASP A 105 27.19 -0.12 16.34
CA ASP A 105 26.35 1.07 16.53
C ASP A 105 25.58 1.44 15.26
N THR A 106 26.20 1.28 14.09
CA THR A 106 25.53 1.49 12.79
C THR A 106 24.40 0.49 12.59
N ASP A 107 24.61 -0.80 12.93
CA ASP A 107 23.57 -1.85 12.85
C ASP A 107 22.39 -1.51 13.77
N LEU A 108 22.66 -1.14 15.02
CA LEU A 108 21.62 -0.75 15.98
C LEU A 108 20.84 0.49 15.52
N LEU A 109 21.53 1.50 14.98
CA LEU A 109 20.89 2.73 14.52
C LEU A 109 19.94 2.49 13.34
N TRP A 110 20.30 1.62 12.40
CA TRP A 110 19.41 1.20 11.32
C TRP A 110 18.18 0.44 11.82
N GLN A 111 18.36 -0.48 12.77
CA GLN A 111 17.26 -1.25 13.36
C GLN A 111 16.28 -0.32 14.10
N ASP A 112 16.80 0.58 14.94
CA ASP A 112 16.00 1.59 15.64
C ASP A 112 15.25 2.49 14.66
N PHE A 113 15.90 2.98 13.62
CA PHE A 113 15.26 3.84 12.61
C PHE A 113 14.11 3.12 11.89
N HIS A 114 14.34 1.91 11.39
CA HIS A 114 13.29 1.13 10.74
C HIS A 114 12.13 0.84 11.70
N GLN A 115 12.41 0.40 12.93
CA GLN A 115 11.37 0.07 13.90
C GLN A 115 10.54 1.30 14.26
N ASN A 116 11.17 2.45 14.47
CA ASN A 116 10.46 3.69 14.75
C ASN A 116 9.58 4.15 13.58
N LEU A 117 10.02 3.96 12.32
CA LEU A 117 9.16 4.24 11.16
C LEU A 117 7.93 3.33 11.11
N VAL A 118 8.08 2.05 11.49
CA VAL A 118 6.95 1.13 11.61
C VAL A 118 5.98 1.62 12.70
N ASP A 119 6.48 1.83 13.91
CA ASP A 119 5.65 2.09 15.08
C ASP A 119 4.96 3.46 15.03
N ASN A 120 5.68 4.49 14.56
CA ASN A 120 5.21 5.88 14.63
C ASN A 120 4.55 6.40 13.34
N ALA A 121 4.67 5.67 12.23
CA ALA A 121 4.06 6.08 10.95
C ALA A 121 3.24 4.97 10.30
N LEU A 122 3.77 3.76 10.11
CA LEU A 122 3.04 2.70 9.40
C LEU A 122 1.78 2.25 10.15
N ILE A 123 1.87 2.00 11.46
CA ILE A 123 0.72 1.56 12.27
C ILE A 123 -0.42 2.58 12.23
N SER A 124 -0.09 3.88 12.28
CA SER A 124 -1.07 4.97 12.19
C SER A 124 -1.80 4.96 10.84
N MET A 125 -1.08 4.72 9.73
CA MET A 125 -1.67 4.56 8.39
C MET A 125 -2.56 3.31 8.29
N ASP A 126 -2.10 2.18 8.83
CA ASP A 126 -2.88 0.93 8.83
C ASP A 126 -4.18 1.09 9.62
N THR A 127 -4.11 1.70 10.82
CA THR A 127 -5.27 1.98 11.67
C THR A 127 -6.26 2.92 10.98
N TYR A 128 -5.75 3.94 10.29
CA TYR A 128 -6.58 4.85 9.51
C TYR A 128 -7.33 4.13 8.39
N LEU A 129 -6.62 3.34 7.58
CA LEU A 129 -7.21 2.62 6.45
C LEU A 129 -8.18 1.52 6.88
N ALA A 130 -8.04 0.99 8.10
CA ALA A 130 -8.94 -0.01 8.66
C ALA A 130 -10.39 0.51 8.85
N GLN A 131 -10.62 1.82 8.84
CA GLN A 131 -11.97 2.41 8.94
C GLN A 131 -12.78 2.28 7.63
N PHE A 132 -12.11 2.20 6.48
CA PHE A 132 -12.76 2.29 5.18
C PHE A 132 -13.63 1.07 4.81
N PRO A 133 -13.24 -0.18 5.11
CA PRO A 133 -14.05 -1.34 4.73
C PRO A 133 -15.48 -1.32 5.29
N ASP A 134 -15.63 -0.98 6.58
CA ASP A 134 -16.95 -0.88 7.24
C ASP A 134 -17.81 0.23 6.62
N ILE A 135 -17.24 1.42 6.47
CA ILE A 135 -17.94 2.57 5.88
C ILE A 135 -18.33 2.26 4.42
N LYS A 136 -17.46 1.62 3.64
CA LYS A 136 -17.76 1.17 2.27
C LYS A 136 -18.93 0.20 2.24
N ALA A 137 -18.98 -0.77 3.16
CA ALA A 137 -20.08 -1.71 3.27
C ALA A 137 -21.40 -1.01 3.62
N ARG A 138 -21.37 0.00 4.50
CA ARG A 138 -22.53 0.81 4.86
C ARG A 138 -23.01 1.70 3.72
N ILE A 139 -22.12 2.29 2.92
CA ILE A 139 -22.49 3.00 1.68
C ILE A 139 -23.26 2.06 0.73
N ALA A 140 -22.74 0.87 0.45
CA ALA A 140 -23.42 -0.12 -0.40
C ALA A 140 -24.77 -0.57 0.20
N LYS A 141 -24.83 -0.72 1.53
CA LYS A 141 -26.09 -1.02 2.24
C LYS A 141 -27.10 0.12 2.07
N ARG A 142 -26.68 1.38 2.19
CA ARG A 142 -27.53 2.55 1.96
C ARG A 142 -28.11 2.56 0.55
N GLU A 143 -27.28 2.35 -0.47
CA GLU A 143 -27.71 2.28 -1.88
C GLU A 143 -28.81 1.23 -2.07
N ARG A 144 -28.63 0.02 -1.50
CA ARG A 144 -29.64 -1.04 -1.52
C ARG A 144 -30.94 -0.63 -0.82
N LYS A 145 -30.85 0.09 0.30
CA LYS A 145 -32.02 0.52 1.05
C LYS A 145 -32.77 1.68 0.40
N LEU A 146 -32.08 2.52 -0.34
CA LEU A 146 -32.72 3.53 -1.17
C LEU A 146 -33.58 2.89 -2.26
N VAL A 147 -33.06 1.85 -2.93
CA VAL A 147 -33.83 1.10 -3.93
C VAL A 147 -35.02 0.35 -3.30
N ASP A 148 -34.82 -0.27 -2.13
CA ASP A 148 -35.93 -0.91 -1.39
C ASP A 148 -37.04 0.11 -1.04
N PHE A 149 -36.65 1.32 -0.62
CA PHE A 149 -37.58 2.42 -0.31
C PHE A 149 -38.32 2.93 -1.55
N ASP A 150 -37.62 3.19 -2.66
CA ASP A 150 -38.22 3.63 -3.92
C ASP A 150 -39.23 2.59 -4.44
N SER A 151 -38.89 1.29 -4.34
CA SER A 151 -39.78 0.21 -4.76
C SER A 151 -41.04 0.13 -3.88
N ALA A 152 -40.91 0.27 -2.55
CA ALA A 152 -42.05 0.32 -1.64
C ALA A 152 -42.94 1.56 -1.92
N ARG A 153 -42.32 2.71 -2.23
CA ARG A 153 -43.03 3.96 -2.59
C ARG A 153 -43.83 3.78 -3.88
N HIS A 154 -43.22 3.18 -4.90
CA HIS A 154 -43.88 2.89 -6.17
C HIS A 154 -45.02 1.86 -5.99
N HIS A 155 -44.82 0.82 -5.19
CA HIS A 155 -45.85 -0.18 -4.88
C HIS A 155 -47.07 0.44 -4.18
N PHE A 156 -46.83 1.25 -3.14
CA PHE A 156 -47.89 1.95 -2.43
C PHE A 156 -48.68 2.90 -3.34
N ALA A 157 -47.99 3.70 -4.16
CA ALA A 157 -48.62 4.60 -5.13
C ALA A 157 -49.47 3.85 -6.17
N SER A 158 -49.01 2.68 -6.62
CA SER A 158 -49.76 1.83 -7.56
C SER A 158 -51.05 1.28 -6.93
N ILE A 159 -50.99 0.79 -5.69
CA ILE A 159 -52.17 0.28 -4.97
C ILE A 159 -53.18 1.42 -4.71
N GLN A 160 -52.71 2.62 -4.33
CA GLN A 160 -53.59 3.77 -4.11
C GLN A 160 -54.35 4.21 -5.37
N LYS A 161 -53.73 4.10 -6.55
CA LYS A 161 -54.35 4.43 -7.85
C LYS A 161 -55.32 3.36 -8.35
N SER A 162 -55.39 2.20 -7.70
CA SER A 162 -56.26 1.11 -8.15
C SER A 162 -57.75 1.43 -7.97
N LYS A 163 -58.58 1.02 -8.95
CA LYS A 163 -60.05 1.26 -8.92
C LYS A 163 -60.78 0.43 -7.86
N LYS A 164 -60.16 -0.68 -7.39
CA LYS A 164 -60.69 -1.54 -6.34
C LYS A 164 -59.88 -1.30 -5.07
N LYS A 165 -60.39 -0.45 -4.19
CA LYS A 165 -59.73 -0.17 -2.91
C LYS A 165 -59.85 -1.36 -1.98
N ASP A 166 -58.70 -1.94 -1.64
CA ASP A 166 -58.56 -3.03 -0.69
C ASP A 166 -57.82 -2.46 0.52
N GLU A 167 -58.56 -2.12 1.57
CA GLU A 167 -58.01 -1.41 2.75
C GLU A 167 -56.89 -2.21 3.44
N VAL A 168 -56.98 -3.54 3.43
CA VAL A 168 -55.96 -4.42 4.01
C VAL A 168 -54.66 -4.32 3.22
N LYS A 169 -54.73 -4.34 1.88
CA LYS A 169 -53.54 -4.18 1.02
C LYS A 169 -52.94 -2.78 1.10
N ILE A 170 -53.77 -1.75 1.19
CA ILE A 170 -53.32 -0.36 1.35
C ILE A 170 -52.56 -0.21 2.67
N SER A 171 -53.15 -0.65 3.78
CA SER A 171 -52.52 -0.58 5.11
C SER A 171 -51.21 -1.38 5.15
N LYS A 172 -51.16 -2.55 4.52
CA LYS A 172 -49.93 -3.35 4.44
C LYS A 172 -48.82 -2.65 3.66
N ALA A 173 -49.14 -2.09 2.49
CA ALA A 173 -48.17 -1.36 1.67
C ALA A 173 -47.67 -0.07 2.35
N GLU A 174 -48.52 0.60 3.13
CA GLU A 174 -48.13 1.76 3.95
C GLU A 174 -47.15 1.38 5.07
N GLU A 175 -47.41 0.28 5.77
CA GLU A 175 -46.53 -0.26 6.80
C GLU A 175 -45.16 -0.67 6.22
N ASP A 176 -45.15 -1.31 5.04
CA ASP A 176 -43.92 -1.70 4.35
C ASP A 176 -43.12 -0.48 3.86
N LEU A 177 -43.80 0.57 3.36
CA LEU A 177 -43.18 1.84 3.00
C LEU A 177 -42.53 2.50 4.22
N GLY A 178 -43.27 2.62 5.33
CA GLY A 178 -42.74 3.23 6.56
C GLY A 178 -41.53 2.46 7.13
N ARG A 179 -41.53 1.13 7.04
CA ARG A 179 -40.36 0.31 7.41
C ARG A 179 -39.16 0.56 6.51
N ALA A 180 -39.36 0.57 5.19
CA ALA A 180 -38.28 0.78 4.23
C ALA A 180 -37.66 2.19 4.39
N GLN A 181 -38.51 3.20 4.60
CA GLN A 181 -38.09 4.57 4.87
C GLN A 181 -37.21 4.64 6.11
N LYS A 182 -37.68 4.09 7.24
CA LYS A 182 -36.93 4.14 8.51
C LYS A 182 -35.53 3.52 8.38
N VAL A 183 -35.43 2.35 7.76
CA VAL A 183 -34.14 1.64 7.61
C VAL A 183 -33.19 2.41 6.69
N PHE A 184 -33.71 3.02 5.62
CA PHE A 184 -32.90 3.88 4.75
C PHE A 184 -32.43 5.14 5.48
N GLU A 185 -33.32 5.86 6.15
CA GLU A 185 -33.02 7.13 6.83
C GLU A 185 -32.02 6.96 7.97
N GLU A 186 -32.10 5.86 8.73
CA GLU A 186 -31.16 5.54 9.81
C GLU A 186 -29.72 5.43 9.27
N ILE A 187 -29.50 4.61 8.25
CA ILE A 187 -28.18 4.44 7.62
C ILE A 187 -27.72 5.72 6.93
N ASN A 188 -28.67 6.42 6.27
CA ASN A 188 -28.37 7.66 5.58
C ASN A 188 -27.87 8.74 6.54
N TYR A 189 -28.55 8.93 7.67
CA TYR A 189 -28.19 9.94 8.65
C TYR A 189 -26.80 9.67 9.23
N GLU A 190 -26.52 8.43 9.64
CA GLU A 190 -25.20 8.09 10.19
C GLU A 190 -24.07 8.34 9.19
N LEU A 191 -24.24 7.96 7.92
CA LEU A 191 -23.23 8.20 6.89
C LEU A 191 -23.06 9.69 6.56
N GLN A 192 -24.13 10.49 6.63
CA GLN A 192 -24.05 11.94 6.44
C GLN A 192 -23.26 12.65 7.55
N GLU A 193 -23.22 12.10 8.77
CA GLU A 193 -22.37 12.61 9.85
C GLU A 193 -20.92 12.10 9.76
N GLU A 194 -20.74 10.83 9.39
CA GLU A 194 -19.45 10.16 9.44
C GLU A 194 -18.54 10.49 8.25
N LEU A 195 -19.08 10.58 7.02
CA LEU A 195 -18.28 10.83 5.81
C LEU A 195 -17.52 12.18 5.85
N PRO A 196 -18.13 13.31 6.24
CA PRO A 196 -17.40 14.58 6.36
C PRO A 196 -16.31 14.51 7.44
N THR A 197 -16.60 13.86 8.57
CA THR A 197 -15.65 13.68 9.67
C THR A 197 -14.44 12.85 9.22
N LEU A 198 -14.69 11.74 8.53
CA LEU A 198 -13.65 10.91 7.93
C LEU A 198 -12.84 11.72 6.92
N TRP A 199 -13.50 12.49 6.05
CA TRP A 199 -12.82 13.33 5.06
C TRP A 199 -11.84 14.27 5.74
N ASP A 200 -12.26 15.04 6.73
CA ASP A 200 -11.41 16.02 7.41
C ASP A 200 -10.24 15.39 8.17
N SER A 201 -10.42 14.16 8.69
CA SER A 201 -9.36 13.43 9.40
C SER A 201 -8.10 13.14 8.54
N ARG A 202 -8.23 13.15 7.19
CA ARG A 202 -7.09 12.92 6.26
C ARG A 202 -5.94 13.90 6.48
N VAL A 203 -6.25 15.15 6.83
CA VAL A 203 -5.23 16.19 7.05
C VAL A 203 -4.38 15.84 8.25
N GLY A 204 -5.02 15.42 9.35
CA GLY A 204 -4.34 14.96 10.57
C GLY A 204 -3.43 13.76 10.30
N LEU A 205 -3.91 12.79 9.51
CA LEU A 205 -3.09 11.65 9.09
C LEU A 205 -1.82 12.11 8.36
N TYR A 206 -1.95 12.95 7.33
CA TYR A 206 -0.81 13.40 6.53
C TYR A 206 0.20 14.17 7.36
N VAL A 207 -0.27 15.12 8.17
CA VAL A 207 0.58 15.93 9.04
C VAL A 207 1.34 15.05 10.01
N ASN A 208 0.64 14.19 10.77
CA ASN A 208 1.28 13.34 11.77
C ASN A 208 2.28 12.37 11.13
N THR A 209 1.92 11.76 10.01
CA THR A 209 2.79 10.81 9.29
C THR A 209 4.08 11.47 8.85
N PHE A 210 4.00 12.57 8.10
CA PHE A 210 5.20 13.19 7.53
C PHE A 210 6.02 13.97 8.56
N GLN A 211 5.40 14.50 9.63
CA GLN A 211 6.14 15.06 10.75
C GLN A 211 6.94 13.99 11.50
N SER A 212 6.32 12.84 11.78
CA SER A 212 7.02 11.70 12.40
C SER A 212 8.18 11.22 11.53
N VAL A 213 7.94 10.98 10.24
CA VAL A 213 8.98 10.52 9.30
C VAL A 213 10.14 11.52 9.23
N ALA A 214 9.85 12.81 9.01
CA ALA A 214 10.90 13.83 8.93
C ALA A 214 11.70 13.95 10.24
N GLY A 215 11.03 13.84 11.40
CA GLY A 215 11.70 13.85 12.70
C GLY A 215 12.62 12.65 12.90
N LEU A 216 12.18 11.47 12.49
CA LEU A 216 12.97 10.23 12.55
C LEU A 216 14.15 10.26 11.58
N GLU A 217 13.95 10.70 10.34
CA GLU A 217 15.02 10.87 9.35
C GLU A 217 16.06 11.87 9.85
N LEU A 218 15.63 13.02 10.40
CA LEU A 218 16.53 14.02 10.95
C LEU A 218 17.41 13.44 12.07
N LYS A 219 16.80 12.70 13.01
CA LYS A 219 17.54 12.06 14.11
C LYS A 219 18.53 11.02 13.56
N PHE A 220 18.05 10.13 12.68
CA PHE A 220 18.84 9.07 12.08
C PHE A 220 20.07 9.63 11.35
N HIS A 221 19.87 10.58 10.44
CA HIS A 221 20.97 11.17 9.67
C HIS A 221 21.96 11.94 10.54
N LYS A 222 21.49 12.61 11.60
CA LYS A 222 22.37 13.29 12.55
C LYS A 222 23.27 12.32 13.30
N ASP A 223 22.71 11.21 13.79
CA ASP A 223 23.47 10.22 14.55
C ASP A 223 24.40 9.41 13.63
N MET A 224 23.93 9.03 12.43
CA MET A 224 24.74 8.37 11.41
C MET A 224 25.91 9.26 10.95
N GLY A 225 25.68 10.57 10.83
CA GLY A 225 26.72 11.54 10.50
C GLY A 225 27.87 11.56 11.52
N LYS A 226 27.59 11.34 12.81
CA LYS A 226 28.63 11.26 13.85
C LYS A 226 29.45 9.98 13.70
N LEU A 227 28.80 8.83 13.46
CA LEU A 227 29.50 7.56 13.23
C LEU A 227 30.42 7.64 12.01
N ASN A 228 29.93 8.23 10.91
CA ASN A 228 30.72 8.44 9.70
C ASN A 228 31.92 9.37 9.94
N GLN A 229 31.76 10.43 10.75
CA GLN A 229 32.87 11.30 11.12
C GLN A 229 33.91 10.54 11.96
N ASN A 230 33.48 9.76 12.95
CA ASN A 230 34.38 8.95 13.79
C ASN A 230 35.18 7.96 12.93
N LEU A 231 34.52 7.30 11.97
CA LEU A 231 35.19 6.40 11.04
C LEU A 231 36.24 7.13 10.20
N SER A 232 35.91 8.31 9.67
CA SER A 232 36.85 9.14 8.91
C SER A 232 38.08 9.54 9.74
N ASP A 233 37.87 9.87 11.02
CA ASP A 233 38.96 10.25 11.93
C ASP A 233 39.87 9.06 12.23
N ILE A 234 39.31 7.86 12.40
CA ILE A 234 40.09 6.61 12.57
C ILE A 234 40.92 6.33 11.32
N MET A 235 40.33 6.43 10.12
CA MET A 235 41.06 6.22 8.86
C MET A 235 42.21 7.20 8.69
N THR A 236 42.03 8.45 9.12
CA THR A 236 43.09 9.47 9.11
C THR A 236 44.25 9.06 10.03
N LYS A 237 43.94 8.62 11.25
CA LYS A 237 44.96 8.20 12.23
C LYS A 237 45.67 6.89 11.84
N LEU A 238 44.97 5.98 11.16
CA LEU A 238 45.60 4.79 10.58
C LEU A 238 46.62 5.17 9.51
N ASP A 239 46.29 6.15 8.66
CA ASP A 239 47.22 6.66 7.64
C ASP A 239 48.47 7.30 8.28
N GLU A 240 48.29 8.08 9.36
CA GLU A 240 49.38 8.63 10.17
C GLU A 240 50.26 7.52 10.77
N GLN A 241 49.66 6.45 11.31
CA GLN A 241 50.40 5.27 11.81
C GLN A 241 51.23 4.62 10.69
N ARG A 242 50.68 4.48 9.48
CA ARG A 242 51.41 3.92 8.32
C ARG A 242 52.65 4.77 8.00
N LEU A 243 52.49 6.08 7.91
CA LEU A 243 53.59 7.01 7.59
C LEU A 243 54.69 6.97 8.66
N ALA A 244 54.31 6.96 9.94
CA ALA A 244 55.28 6.86 11.04
C ALA A 244 56.09 5.55 10.99
N ASN A 245 55.44 4.44 10.66
CA ASN A 245 56.11 3.15 10.50
C ASN A 245 57.10 3.14 9.32
N GLU A 246 56.76 3.77 8.19
CA GLU A 246 57.65 3.92 7.03
C GLU A 246 58.89 4.76 7.35
N GLU A 247 58.73 5.88 8.08
CA GLU A 247 59.84 6.73 8.51
C GLU A 247 60.79 5.99 9.47
N ALA A 248 60.25 5.26 10.44
CA ALA A 248 61.04 4.46 11.38
C ALA A 248 61.84 3.35 10.67
N ALA A 249 61.24 2.69 9.68
CA ALA A 249 61.92 1.66 8.89
C ALA A 249 63.10 2.24 8.09
N ASN A 250 62.92 3.42 7.49
CA ASN A 250 63.97 4.10 6.72
C ASN A 250 65.12 4.59 7.61
N HIS A 251 64.84 5.09 8.82
CA HIS A 251 65.88 5.49 9.77
C HIS A 251 66.73 4.31 10.25
N ASN A 252 66.12 3.17 10.57
CA ASN A 252 66.83 1.96 10.99
C ASN A 252 67.75 1.36 9.90
N LEU A 253 67.38 1.49 8.62
CA LEU A 253 68.24 1.09 7.48
C LEU A 253 69.44 2.02 7.30
N SER A 254 69.32 3.30 7.70
CA SER A 254 70.41 4.29 7.59
C SER A 254 71.44 4.19 8.72
N GLU A 255 71.06 3.74 9.92
CA GLU A 255 72.00 3.58 11.05
C GLU A 255 72.77 2.26 11.04
N SER A 256 72.28 1.22 10.35
CA SER A 256 72.99 -0.08 10.21
C SER A 256 74.10 -0.07 9.14
N GLY A 257 74.33 1.05 8.45
CA GLY A 257 75.29 1.20 7.36
C GLY A 257 76.59 1.93 7.74
N SER A 258 77.22 1.58 8.87
CA SER A 258 78.51 2.16 9.27
C SER A 258 79.59 1.11 9.57
N ASP A 259 79.98 0.32 8.56
CA ASP A 259 81.36 -0.19 8.48
C ASP A 259 81.84 -0.44 7.03
N ALA A 260 82.94 0.27 6.67
CA ALA A 260 83.89 0.08 5.55
C ALA A 260 83.53 0.63 4.11
N PRO A 261 84.53 0.87 3.21
CA PRO A 261 84.97 2.22 2.83
C PRO A 261 84.76 2.65 1.35
N LYS A 262 85.03 3.94 1.11
CA LYS A 262 84.87 4.80 -0.09
C LYS A 262 85.18 4.24 -1.52
N SER A 263 84.19 4.42 -2.42
CA SER A 263 84.20 5.01 -3.79
C SER A 263 84.84 4.26 -5.00
N PRO A 264 84.53 4.60 -6.30
CA PRO A 264 83.57 5.59 -6.85
C PRO A 264 82.63 5.13 -8.01
N ALA A 265 81.52 5.89 -8.16
CA ALA A 265 80.77 6.29 -9.38
C ALA A 265 80.28 5.27 -10.43
N LYS A 266 78.95 5.28 -10.67
CA LYS A 266 78.29 5.28 -12.00
C LYS A 266 76.76 5.50 -11.85
N SER A 267 76.21 6.47 -12.57
CA SER A 267 74.76 6.60 -12.87
C SER A 267 74.31 5.49 -13.85
N PRO A 268 73.01 5.16 -14.05
CA PRO A 268 72.02 6.09 -14.63
C PRO A 268 70.52 5.94 -14.22
N GLU A 269 69.75 6.97 -14.63
CA GLU A 269 68.35 6.97 -15.17
C GLU A 269 67.10 6.68 -14.30
N SER A 270 66.43 7.79 -13.96
CA SER A 270 65.02 8.14 -14.24
C SER A 270 63.93 7.05 -14.22
N ARG A 271 63.05 7.14 -13.21
CA ARG A 271 61.59 6.95 -13.38
C ARG A 271 60.84 8.10 -12.69
N GLU A 272 60.11 8.85 -13.51
CA GLU A 272 59.21 9.94 -13.12
C GLU A 272 58.08 9.43 -12.20
N ARG A 273 57.77 10.19 -11.14
CA ARG A 273 56.48 10.12 -10.43
C ARG A 273 55.48 11.05 -11.11
N PRO A 274 54.17 10.72 -11.15
CA PRO A 274 53.15 11.65 -11.63
C PRO A 274 52.90 12.77 -10.60
N PRO A 275 52.44 13.96 -11.03
CA PRO A 275 52.30 15.12 -10.16
C PRO A 275 51.02 15.04 -9.31
N VAL A 276 51.14 15.45 -8.05
CA VAL A 276 50.04 15.66 -7.10
C VAL A 276 49.27 16.92 -7.51
N SER A 277 47.98 16.78 -7.78
CA SER A 277 47.06 17.91 -8.01
C SER A 277 46.80 18.64 -6.70
N GLN A 278 47.14 19.92 -6.63
CA GLN A 278 46.87 20.79 -5.48
C GLN A 278 45.39 21.24 -5.48
N SER A 279 44.72 21.10 -4.34
CA SER A 279 43.42 21.75 -4.08
C SER A 279 43.62 23.24 -3.73
N PRO A 280 42.84 24.18 -4.27
CA PRO A 280 42.98 25.59 -3.95
C PRO A 280 42.30 25.96 -2.62
N ARG A 281 43.00 26.79 -1.83
CA ARG A 281 42.56 27.41 -0.56
C ARG A 281 41.64 28.63 -0.84
N PRO A 282 40.67 28.99 0.03
CA PRO A 282 39.64 29.96 -0.30
C PRO A 282 40.13 31.40 -0.17
N ALA A 283 39.62 32.28 -1.05
CA ALA A 283 39.74 33.73 -0.94
C ALA A 283 38.38 34.37 -0.67
N SER A 284 38.45 35.40 0.17
CA SER A 284 37.41 36.25 0.77
C SER A 284 36.37 36.87 -0.17
N SER A 285 35.19 37.12 0.40
CA SER A 285 33.98 37.79 -0.10
C SER A 285 34.17 39.09 -0.89
N GLN A 286 33.34 39.28 -1.93
CA GLN A 286 32.70 40.56 -2.29
C GLN A 286 31.28 40.33 -2.84
N GLU A 287 30.31 41.06 -2.29
CA GLU A 287 28.93 41.16 -2.79
C GLU A 287 28.85 41.91 -4.13
N MET A 288 28.01 41.44 -5.07
CA MET A 288 27.29 42.30 -6.02
C MET A 288 25.96 41.65 -6.46
N LYS A 289 24.97 42.52 -6.68
CA LYS A 289 23.55 42.26 -6.97
C LYS A 289 23.25 41.97 -8.47
N GLN A 290 22.26 41.09 -8.67
CA GLN A 290 21.07 41.22 -9.54
C GLN A 290 21.17 41.11 -11.10
N ASP A 291 20.27 40.25 -11.63
CA ASP A 291 19.54 40.21 -12.92
C ASP A 291 20.00 39.39 -14.15
N ASN A 292 19.00 38.61 -14.60
CA ASN A 292 18.60 38.19 -15.95
C ASN A 292 18.97 36.81 -16.57
N ILE A 293 17.94 35.93 -16.52
CA ILE A 293 17.30 35.18 -17.63
C ILE A 293 18.12 34.11 -18.36
N ILE A 294 17.67 32.84 -18.28
CA ILE A 294 17.04 32.11 -19.42
C ILE A 294 15.93 31.18 -18.90
N ASN A 295 14.74 31.38 -19.45
CA ASN A 295 13.52 30.61 -19.29
C ASN A 295 13.35 29.73 -20.55
N LEU A 296 13.23 28.41 -20.44
CA LEU A 296 12.79 27.56 -21.56
C LEU A 296 12.15 26.28 -21.01
N SER A 297 10.82 26.20 -21.06
CA SER A 297 10.07 25.01 -21.49
C SER A 297 8.57 25.29 -21.45
N GLU A 298 7.98 25.49 -22.62
CA GLU A 298 6.59 25.16 -22.96
C GLU A 298 6.50 25.21 -24.50
N ASP A 299 6.21 24.08 -25.17
CA ASP A 299 4.96 23.90 -25.93
C ASP A 299 4.90 22.52 -26.64
N GLU A 300 3.65 22.11 -26.89
CA GLU A 300 3.03 20.83 -27.22
C GLU A 300 3.47 20.05 -28.48
N GLY A 301 3.05 18.76 -28.51
CA GLY A 301 2.91 17.97 -29.74
C GLY A 301 2.23 16.62 -29.52
N VAL A 302 0.91 16.58 -29.74
CA VAL A 302 0.05 15.38 -29.75
C VAL A 302 0.22 14.60 -31.06
N ALA A 303 0.29 13.27 -31.01
CA ALA A 303 -0.02 12.41 -32.16
C ALA A 303 -0.51 11.01 -31.73
N GLU A 304 -1.73 10.68 -32.16
CA GLU A 304 -2.35 9.35 -32.13
C GLU A 304 -1.59 8.36 -33.05
N ILE A 305 -1.41 7.11 -32.61
CA ILE A 305 -1.16 5.99 -33.53
C ILE A 305 -2.04 4.81 -33.13
N ASN A 306 -2.95 4.49 -34.03
CA ASN A 306 -3.88 3.37 -34.03
C ASN A 306 -3.18 2.17 -34.69
N ILE A 307 -3.04 1.03 -33.99
CA ILE A 307 -2.72 -0.26 -34.65
C ILE A 307 -3.61 -1.36 -34.09
N SER A 308 -4.49 -1.82 -34.96
CA SER A 308 -5.26 -3.06 -34.91
C SER A 308 -4.35 -4.28 -35.01
N THR A 309 -4.53 -5.30 -34.16
CA THR A 309 -4.25 -6.70 -34.54
C THR A 309 -5.10 -7.68 -33.72
N GLN A 310 -5.80 -8.56 -34.42
CA GLN A 310 -6.59 -9.68 -33.93
C GLN A 310 -5.73 -10.84 -33.39
N PRO A 311 -6.30 -11.81 -32.65
CA PRO A 311 -5.58 -12.75 -31.80
C PRO A 311 -5.09 -13.99 -32.55
N GLN A 312 -3.92 -14.51 -32.16
CA GLN A 312 -3.50 -15.86 -32.52
C GLN A 312 -3.60 -16.80 -31.31
N ASN A 313 -4.25 -17.94 -31.57
CA ASN A 313 -4.34 -19.13 -30.74
C ASN A 313 -2.95 -19.64 -30.34
N GLU A 314 -2.71 -19.78 -29.03
CA GLU A 314 -1.83 -20.81 -28.51
C GLU A 314 -2.53 -21.53 -27.35
N THR A 315 -2.70 -22.84 -27.54
CA THR A 315 -3.18 -23.82 -26.57
C THR A 315 -2.26 -23.89 -25.35
N PRO A 316 -2.78 -23.98 -24.11
CA PRO A 316 -1.93 -24.12 -22.93
C PRO A 316 -1.45 -25.56 -22.79
N THR A 317 -0.14 -25.74 -22.72
CA THR A 317 0.47 -26.99 -22.25
C THR A 317 0.36 -27.02 -20.74
N VAL A 318 -0.23 -28.09 -20.22
CA VAL A 318 -0.38 -28.37 -18.79
C VAL A 318 1.00 -28.55 -18.16
N THR A 319 1.39 -27.67 -17.25
CA THR A 319 2.41 -27.97 -16.25
C THR A 319 1.87 -27.65 -14.86
N ASN A 320 1.52 -28.72 -14.15
CA ASN A 320 1.38 -28.78 -12.71
C ASN A 320 2.66 -28.21 -12.08
N GLY A 321 2.54 -27.07 -11.41
CA GLY A 321 3.64 -26.44 -10.67
C GLY A 321 3.07 -25.67 -9.51
N SER A 322 3.15 -26.26 -8.32
CA SER A 322 2.87 -25.64 -7.03
C SER A 322 3.72 -24.37 -6.90
N SER A 323 3.09 -23.21 -7.05
CA SER A 323 3.68 -21.92 -6.67
C SER A 323 2.99 -21.47 -5.40
N ASP A 324 3.77 -21.47 -4.31
CA ASP A 324 3.45 -20.88 -3.03
C ASP A 324 3.35 -19.36 -3.20
N ALA A 325 2.24 -18.92 -3.79
CA ALA A 325 1.93 -17.52 -3.95
C ALA A 325 1.42 -17.02 -2.61
N GLU A 326 2.25 -16.23 -1.94
CA GLU A 326 1.98 -15.54 -0.67
C GLU A 326 0.52 -15.04 -0.64
N LEU A 327 -0.32 -15.76 0.11
CA LEU A 327 -1.75 -15.52 0.19
C LEU A 327 -2.02 -14.26 1.05
N PRO A 328 -3.12 -13.54 0.81
CA PRO A 328 -3.54 -12.49 1.72
C PRO A 328 -3.68 -13.04 3.14
N PRO A 329 -3.32 -12.26 4.17
CA PRO A 329 -3.69 -12.58 5.53
C PRO A 329 -5.22 -12.75 5.58
N SER A 330 -5.69 -13.81 6.25
CA SER A 330 -7.12 -14.12 6.44
C SER A 330 -7.84 -14.86 5.30
N VAL A 331 -7.14 -15.46 4.33
CA VAL A 331 -7.81 -16.40 3.40
C VAL A 331 -8.27 -17.65 4.14
N LEU A 332 -9.56 -17.97 4.03
CA LEU A 332 -10.15 -19.17 4.59
C LEU A 332 -9.86 -20.40 3.72
N TYR A 333 -10.12 -20.28 2.42
CA TYR A 333 -9.89 -21.33 1.42
C TYR A 333 -10.02 -20.75 0.00
N LYS A 334 -9.71 -21.55 -1.02
CA LYS A 334 -9.89 -21.19 -2.43
C LYS A 334 -11.12 -21.88 -3.01
N VAL A 335 -11.79 -21.19 -3.93
CA VAL A 335 -12.85 -21.77 -4.75
C VAL A 335 -12.58 -21.47 -6.22
N LYS A 336 -13.09 -22.32 -7.09
CA LYS A 336 -13.10 -22.12 -8.54
C LYS A 336 -14.53 -21.88 -9.01
N ALA A 337 -14.76 -20.82 -9.75
CA ALA A 337 -16.06 -20.56 -10.37
C ALA A 337 -16.37 -21.66 -11.41
N VAL A 338 -17.50 -22.34 -11.25
CA VAL A 338 -17.99 -23.37 -12.19
C VAL A 338 -18.96 -22.79 -13.23
N HIS A 339 -19.49 -21.59 -12.95
CA HIS A 339 -20.44 -20.87 -13.81
C HIS A 339 -20.05 -19.41 -13.91
N ASP A 340 -20.44 -18.76 -15.02
CA ASP A 340 -20.39 -17.31 -15.15
C ASP A 340 -21.40 -16.67 -14.19
N TYR A 341 -20.98 -15.60 -13.52
CA TYR A 341 -21.82 -14.78 -12.66
C TYR A 341 -21.58 -13.31 -12.99
N GLY A 342 -22.63 -12.61 -13.44
CA GLY A 342 -22.58 -11.16 -13.66
C GLY A 342 -23.03 -10.44 -12.40
N ALA A 343 -22.19 -9.55 -11.87
CA ALA A 343 -22.52 -8.73 -10.72
C ALA A 343 -23.76 -7.87 -11.01
N THR A 344 -24.73 -7.94 -10.11
CA THR A 344 -25.98 -7.17 -10.19
C THR A 344 -26.01 -5.98 -9.24
N ASP A 345 -25.01 -5.90 -8.37
CA ASP A 345 -24.83 -4.83 -7.39
C ASP A 345 -23.35 -4.41 -7.27
N SER A 346 -23.11 -3.24 -6.67
CA SER A 346 -21.78 -2.62 -6.55
C SER A 346 -20.82 -3.38 -5.62
N ASP A 347 -21.35 -4.20 -4.71
CA ASP A 347 -20.58 -5.03 -3.79
C ASP A 347 -20.46 -6.49 -4.23
N GLU A 348 -21.01 -6.85 -5.40
CA GLU A 348 -20.94 -8.21 -5.94
C GLU A 348 -19.71 -8.41 -6.83
N LEU A 349 -19.11 -9.60 -6.76
CA LEU A 349 -17.93 -9.95 -7.54
C LEU A 349 -18.35 -10.65 -8.84
N ASP A 350 -18.06 -10.04 -9.99
CA ASP A 350 -18.20 -10.68 -11.30
C ASP A 350 -17.33 -11.94 -11.39
N LEU A 351 -17.87 -13.07 -11.82
CA LEU A 351 -17.11 -14.31 -12.03
C LEU A 351 -17.23 -14.81 -13.47
N LYS A 352 -16.12 -15.32 -14.00
CA LYS A 352 -16.10 -16.16 -15.20
C LYS A 352 -15.81 -17.60 -14.82
N ALA A 353 -16.45 -18.54 -15.51
CA ALA A 353 -16.18 -19.96 -15.30
C ALA A 353 -14.67 -20.23 -15.47
N GLY A 354 -14.05 -20.79 -14.44
CA GLY A 354 -12.60 -20.99 -14.36
C GLY A 354 -11.87 -20.04 -13.43
N ASP A 355 -12.45 -18.89 -13.07
CA ASP A 355 -11.84 -17.94 -12.13
C ASP A 355 -11.56 -18.59 -10.77
N ILE A 356 -10.38 -18.34 -10.20
CA ILE A 356 -10.05 -18.72 -8.82
C ILE A 356 -10.30 -17.52 -7.90
N VAL A 357 -11.06 -17.76 -6.84
CA VAL A 357 -11.43 -16.75 -5.84
C VAL A 357 -10.87 -17.18 -4.48
N LEU A 358 -10.22 -16.24 -3.80
CA LEU A 358 -9.73 -16.38 -2.44
C LEU A 358 -10.87 -15.98 -1.49
N VAL A 359 -11.40 -16.94 -0.74
CA VAL A 359 -12.52 -16.72 0.18
C VAL A 359 -12.00 -16.08 1.47
N LEU A 360 -12.65 -15.01 1.88
CA LEU A 360 -12.30 -14.21 3.06
C LEU A 360 -13.42 -14.28 4.10
N PRO A 361 -13.12 -14.10 5.40
CA PRO A 361 -14.14 -13.87 6.39
C PRO A 361 -14.89 -12.56 6.11
N PHE A 362 -16.16 -12.51 6.47
CA PHE A 362 -16.89 -11.24 6.51
C PHE A 362 -16.32 -10.34 7.62
N ALA A 363 -16.33 -9.03 7.40
CA ALA A 363 -15.89 -8.06 8.41
C ALA A 363 -16.80 -8.09 9.63
N SER A 364 -18.11 -8.26 9.41
CA SER A 364 -19.08 -8.56 10.47
C SER A 364 -19.86 -9.85 10.13
N PRO A 365 -19.97 -10.83 11.04
CA PRO A 365 -20.74 -12.06 10.81
C PRO A 365 -22.21 -11.81 10.45
N ASP A 366 -22.77 -10.67 10.87
CA ASP A 366 -24.16 -10.28 10.57
C ASP A 366 -24.35 -9.83 9.10
N GLU A 367 -23.27 -9.63 8.35
CA GLU A 367 -23.28 -9.28 6.92
C GLU A 367 -23.30 -10.50 6.00
N GLN A 368 -23.04 -11.69 6.54
CA GLN A 368 -23.04 -12.91 5.76
C GLN A 368 -24.47 -13.33 5.42
N ASP A 369 -24.87 -13.07 4.18
CA ASP A 369 -26.08 -13.64 3.60
C ASP A 369 -25.92 -15.16 3.40
N ASP A 370 -26.92 -15.96 3.81
CA ASP A 370 -26.93 -17.41 3.60
C ASP A 370 -26.74 -17.76 2.10
N GLY A 371 -25.76 -18.62 1.79
CA GLY A 371 -25.42 -19.02 0.42
C GLY A 371 -24.51 -18.04 -0.33
N TRP A 372 -23.98 -17.02 0.35
CA TRP A 372 -23.03 -16.05 -0.19
C TRP A 372 -21.68 -16.14 0.51
N LEU A 373 -20.64 -15.97 -0.28
CA LEU A 373 -19.26 -15.90 0.16
C LEU A 373 -18.69 -14.52 -0.13
N MET A 374 -17.77 -14.05 0.69
CA MET A 374 -16.95 -12.85 0.44
C MET A 374 -15.60 -13.30 -0.10
N GLY A 375 -15.07 -12.60 -1.10
CA GLY A 375 -13.72 -12.91 -1.59
C GLY A 375 -13.18 -11.93 -2.60
N VAL A 376 -11.97 -12.23 -3.09
CA VAL A 376 -11.27 -11.49 -4.13
C VAL A 376 -10.72 -12.46 -5.17
N LYS A 377 -10.71 -12.08 -6.44
CA LYS A 377 -10.07 -12.92 -7.49
C LYS A 377 -8.59 -13.07 -7.21
N GLU A 378 -8.09 -14.29 -7.33
CA GLU A 378 -6.67 -14.58 -7.15
C GLU A 378 -5.81 -13.78 -8.14
N SER A 379 -6.27 -13.62 -9.39
CA SER A 379 -5.61 -12.78 -10.40
C SER A 379 -5.43 -11.34 -9.94
N HIS A 380 -6.47 -10.73 -9.34
CA HIS A 380 -6.39 -9.39 -8.79
C HIS A 380 -5.42 -9.30 -7.63
N TRP A 381 -5.43 -10.29 -6.73
CA TRP A 381 -4.48 -10.36 -5.61
C TRP A 381 -3.04 -10.45 -6.10
N LEU A 382 -2.76 -11.36 -7.03
CA LEU A 382 -1.41 -11.58 -7.56
C LEU A 382 -0.84 -10.32 -8.20
N GLN A 383 -1.69 -9.55 -8.88
CA GLN A 383 -1.28 -8.33 -9.58
C GLN A 383 -1.15 -7.12 -8.64
N ASN A 384 -2.09 -6.92 -7.71
CA ASN A 384 -2.22 -5.66 -6.98
C ASN A 384 -1.81 -5.75 -5.51
N LYS A 385 -1.68 -6.97 -4.97
CA LYS A 385 -1.33 -7.25 -3.57
C LYS A 385 -2.17 -6.47 -2.55
N ASN A 386 -3.45 -6.28 -2.85
CA ASN A 386 -4.43 -5.63 -1.97
C ASN A 386 -5.82 -6.26 -2.09
N LEU A 387 -6.69 -5.94 -1.13
CA LEU A 387 -8.07 -6.45 -1.03
C LEU A 387 -9.12 -5.41 -1.46
N LEU A 388 -8.76 -4.42 -2.29
CA LEU A 388 -9.69 -3.34 -2.65
C LEU A 388 -10.84 -3.79 -3.56
N ALA A 389 -10.64 -4.87 -4.32
CA ALA A 389 -11.61 -5.47 -5.22
C ALA A 389 -12.30 -6.71 -4.61
N THR A 390 -12.53 -6.71 -3.30
CA THR A 390 -13.37 -7.73 -2.66
C THR A 390 -14.84 -7.49 -2.99
N GLY A 391 -15.58 -8.59 -3.15
CA GLY A 391 -17.03 -8.56 -3.30
C GLY A 391 -17.67 -9.87 -2.89
N VAL A 392 -18.98 -9.86 -2.74
CA VAL A 392 -19.78 -11.04 -2.44
C VAL A 392 -20.12 -11.81 -3.72
N PHE A 393 -20.17 -13.14 -3.63
CA PHE A 393 -20.52 -14.00 -4.75
C PHE A 393 -21.28 -15.25 -4.27
N PRO A 394 -22.11 -15.86 -5.12
CA PRO A 394 -22.95 -16.99 -4.73
C PRO A 394 -22.13 -18.30 -4.59
N GLU A 395 -22.26 -18.97 -3.45
CA GLU A 395 -21.52 -20.20 -3.13
C GLU A 395 -21.78 -21.31 -4.16
N ASN A 396 -23.05 -21.46 -4.58
CA ASN A 396 -23.50 -22.49 -5.52
C ASN A 396 -22.97 -22.33 -6.96
N PHE A 397 -22.28 -21.23 -7.27
CA PHE A 397 -21.60 -21.02 -8.55
C PHE A 397 -20.12 -21.40 -8.49
N THR A 398 -19.67 -21.96 -7.36
CA THR A 398 -18.27 -22.27 -7.11
C THR A 398 -18.05 -23.68 -6.59
N GLN A 399 -16.84 -24.19 -6.78
CA GLN A 399 -16.38 -25.46 -6.24
C GLN A 399 -15.12 -25.22 -5.40
N LYS A 400 -15.12 -25.71 -4.16
CA LYS A 400 -13.95 -25.63 -3.28
C LYS A 400 -12.76 -26.41 -3.87
N LEU A 401 -11.59 -25.79 -3.85
CA LEU A 401 -10.32 -26.35 -4.34
C LEU A 401 -9.58 -27.11 -3.24
#